data_AF-D7DAZ7-F1
#
_entry.id   AF-D7DAZ7-F1
#
_cell.length_a   1.000
_cell.length_b   1.000
_cell.length_c   1.000
_cell.angle_alpha   90.00
_cell.angle_beta   90.00
_cell.angle_gamma   90.00
#
_symmetry.space_group_name_H-M   'P 1'
#
loop_
_entity.id
_entity.type
_entity.pdbx_description
1 polymer ?
#
loop_
_entity_poly.entity_id
_entity_poly.type
_entity_poly.pdbx_seq_one_letter_code
_entity_poly.pdbx_strand_id
1 'polypeptide(L)'
;MVIEKYIVDLTGQELCGIGVQKILSGTSHLVRASNVARGAAFCIYAARLAEAIGAVTDFVSIIPGRGRLTHQLLAVALPQIFYGLNRVDFVKGRLPYSTIESYVRNAYNDLVEAGILNKEAVEESGSKLVNESIMYAVNMINSLSRVMPIFINKMGLNEGSLRLFTELFMYSYRFHIVGIIDAVIEDPISRKALVIEWKTGRTPENWEIAQAYTYALMEAERLGYDDPVGAVRDREDVVPIVIRPTGNIKVYSIADTYRTAGKTINKYELIRNILLSAEHLVLTITEYKDYVDNNTAKICSIKGLHGQKISAFRRAPKDLPRSNPVKYGNKYPCRICMYREACEFYTKTYKDWTLLDRLAYRARHAVYKIRENAQKPIKELYNLYIANNNNIEKLIEAIVRRENTLGESGNRIDYFEKASLSESYEIILERQVREYEQSIEPIKLKTLREGKPVLIIFNDPYVNNPLLRLSFHGRVEEIEIKPSRKGDKIYVHVAAPNIPSRLQLEILRRTVSHNLQYLEKIIGVEINVDLTQLELQAIDAFHRGSRGIAKRNDKLKILAKTTKKIRKEYKEAMFSVLFTEGLLKGENESW
;
A
#
# COMPACT_ATOMS: atom_id res chain seq x y z
N MET A 1 -15.65 -7.65 -14.25
CA MET A 1 -14.23 -7.34 -13.93
C MET A 1 -13.37 -7.47 -15.18
N VAL A 2 -12.13 -6.94 -15.25
CA VAL A 2 -11.34 -7.04 -16.50
C VAL A 2 -10.77 -8.45 -16.70
N ILE A 3 -10.29 -9.06 -15.63
CA ILE A 3 -9.66 -10.39 -15.64
C ILE A 3 -10.68 -11.53 -15.82
N GLU A 4 -11.92 -11.30 -15.43
CA GLU A 4 -13.02 -12.23 -15.63
C GLU A 4 -13.15 -12.62 -17.10
N LYS A 5 -13.25 -11.62 -17.99
CA LYS A 5 -13.30 -11.84 -19.44
C LYS A 5 -12.08 -12.65 -19.92
N TYR A 6 -10.88 -12.29 -19.44
CA TYR A 6 -9.67 -13.03 -19.80
C TYR A 6 -9.72 -14.50 -19.37
N ILE A 7 -10.25 -14.81 -18.18
CA ILE A 7 -10.35 -16.19 -17.68
C ILE A 7 -11.42 -16.97 -18.44
N VAL A 8 -12.55 -16.35 -18.79
CA VAL A 8 -13.57 -16.95 -19.65
C VAL A 8 -12.97 -17.27 -21.02
N ASP A 9 -12.32 -16.30 -21.67
CA ASP A 9 -11.67 -16.50 -22.97
C ASP A 9 -10.58 -17.59 -22.94
N LEU A 10 -9.86 -17.71 -21.81
CA LEU A 10 -8.79 -18.68 -21.62
C LEU A 10 -9.30 -20.12 -21.42
N THR A 11 -10.48 -20.28 -20.82
CA THR A 11 -11.03 -21.59 -20.43
C THR A 11 -12.19 -22.04 -21.30
N GLY A 12 -12.87 -21.11 -21.97
CA GLY A 12 -14.15 -21.33 -22.65
C GLY A 12 -15.31 -21.59 -21.68
N GLN A 13 -15.20 -21.20 -20.40
CA GLN A 13 -16.14 -21.57 -19.34
C GLN A 13 -16.57 -20.36 -18.51
N GLU A 14 -17.86 -20.00 -18.59
CA GLU A 14 -18.46 -18.89 -17.81
C GLU A 14 -18.37 -19.12 -16.28
N LEU A 15 -18.45 -20.37 -15.84
CA LEU A 15 -18.29 -20.73 -14.42
C LEU A 15 -16.95 -20.28 -13.86
N CYS A 16 -15.90 -20.19 -14.69
CA CYS A 16 -14.61 -19.67 -14.26
C CYS A 16 -14.61 -18.15 -14.09
N GLY A 17 -15.41 -17.42 -14.87
CA GLY A 17 -15.67 -16.00 -14.65
C GLY A 17 -16.40 -15.74 -13.32
N ILE A 18 -17.47 -16.50 -13.04
CA ILE A 18 -18.17 -16.46 -11.75
C ILE A 18 -17.23 -16.80 -10.59
N GLY A 19 -16.35 -17.80 -10.77
CA GLY A 19 -15.34 -18.16 -9.80
C GLY A 19 -14.39 -17.00 -9.48
N VAL A 20 -13.91 -16.28 -10.49
CA VAL A 20 -13.09 -15.07 -10.32
C VAL A 20 -13.82 -14.02 -9.48
N GLN A 21 -15.09 -13.73 -9.78
CA GLN A 21 -15.87 -12.75 -9.04
C GLN A 21 -15.97 -13.13 -7.56
N LYS A 22 -16.30 -14.40 -7.26
CA LYS A 22 -16.38 -14.91 -5.88
C LYS A 22 -15.07 -14.77 -5.13
N ILE A 23 -13.95 -15.13 -5.76
CA ILE A 23 -12.61 -15.04 -5.16
C ILE A 23 -12.29 -13.57 -4.85
N LEU A 24 -12.43 -12.67 -5.83
CA LEU A 24 -12.04 -11.28 -5.68
C LEU A 24 -12.97 -10.51 -4.72
N SER A 25 -14.28 -10.79 -4.72
CA SER A 25 -15.20 -10.17 -3.76
C SER A 25 -14.97 -10.67 -2.33
N GLY A 26 -14.60 -11.94 -2.17
CA GLY A 26 -14.49 -12.61 -0.88
C GLY A 26 -13.12 -12.45 -0.20
N THR A 27 -12.05 -12.26 -0.96
CA THR A 27 -10.70 -12.09 -0.39
C THR A 27 -10.53 -10.74 0.30
N SER A 28 -9.71 -10.78 1.34
CA SER A 28 -9.22 -9.62 2.09
C SER A 28 -7.92 -9.08 1.50
N HIS A 29 -7.32 -9.77 0.52
CA HIS A 29 -6.08 -9.35 -0.12
C HIS A 29 -6.22 -8.06 -0.93
N LEU A 30 -5.30 -7.14 -0.65
CA LEU A 30 -5.01 -5.96 -1.45
C LEU A 30 -3.55 -5.98 -1.91
N VAL A 31 -3.27 -5.53 -3.12
CA VAL A 31 -1.90 -5.49 -3.67
C VAL A 31 -1.35 -4.08 -3.73
N ARG A 32 -0.03 -3.93 -3.64
CA ARG A 32 0.61 -2.60 -3.61
C ARG A 32 0.47 -1.88 -4.96
N ALA A 33 0.06 -0.62 -4.93
CA ALA A 33 -0.06 0.23 -6.13
C ALA A 33 1.22 0.25 -6.99
N SER A 34 2.40 0.30 -6.37
CA SER A 34 3.69 0.27 -7.09
C SER A 34 3.92 -1.04 -7.86
N ASN A 35 3.46 -2.18 -7.33
CA ASN A 35 3.54 -3.48 -8.01
C ASN A 35 2.49 -3.59 -9.12
N VAL A 36 1.28 -3.07 -8.91
CA VAL A 36 0.24 -2.96 -9.94
C VAL A 36 0.77 -2.17 -11.14
N ALA A 37 1.33 -0.99 -10.88
CA ALA A 37 1.89 -0.08 -11.89
C ALA A 37 3.04 -0.73 -12.69
N ARG A 38 3.96 -1.42 -12.01
CA ARG A 38 5.01 -2.24 -12.66
C ARG A 38 4.41 -3.34 -13.54
N GLY A 39 3.37 -4.02 -13.06
CA GLY A 39 2.72 -5.07 -13.84
C GLY A 39 1.98 -4.55 -15.07
N ALA A 40 1.40 -3.35 -14.98
CA ALA A 40 0.63 -2.71 -16.04
C ALA A 40 1.49 -2.13 -17.17
N ALA A 41 2.66 -1.58 -16.84
CA ALA A 41 3.45 -0.78 -17.80
C ALA A 41 4.92 -1.19 -17.94
N PHE A 42 5.41 -2.18 -17.18
CA PHE A 42 6.79 -2.67 -17.27
C PHE A 42 6.88 -4.18 -17.49
N CYS A 43 6.52 -4.99 -16.49
CA CYS A 43 6.55 -6.44 -16.59
C CYS A 43 5.72 -7.10 -15.49
N ILE A 44 4.67 -7.85 -15.85
CA ILE A 44 3.82 -8.58 -14.90
C ILE A 44 4.58 -9.68 -14.14
N TYR A 45 5.63 -10.25 -14.74
CA TYR A 45 6.47 -11.22 -14.02
C TYR A 45 7.33 -10.55 -12.94
N ALA A 46 7.82 -9.33 -13.18
CA ALA A 46 8.51 -8.56 -12.15
C ALA A 46 7.56 -8.21 -11.00
N ALA A 47 6.33 -7.78 -11.31
CA ALA A 47 5.32 -7.49 -10.30
C ALA A 47 4.96 -8.74 -9.46
N ARG A 48 4.83 -9.92 -10.09
CA ARG A 48 4.61 -11.18 -9.37
C ARG A 48 5.78 -11.59 -8.49
N LEU A 49 7.01 -11.35 -8.93
CA LEU A 49 8.21 -11.63 -8.14
C LEU A 49 8.24 -10.77 -6.87
N ALA A 50 7.88 -9.49 -6.99
CA ALA A 50 7.78 -8.59 -5.84
C ALA A 50 6.59 -8.95 -4.92
N GLU A 51 5.40 -9.15 -5.48
CA GLU A 51 4.17 -9.29 -4.68
C GLU A 51 3.98 -10.70 -4.10
N ALA A 52 4.18 -11.74 -4.91
CA ALA A 52 3.87 -13.12 -4.53
C ALA A 52 5.09 -13.89 -4.05
N ILE A 53 6.28 -13.57 -4.56
CA ILE A 53 7.49 -14.32 -4.22
C ILE A 53 8.29 -13.68 -3.09
N GLY A 54 8.23 -12.35 -2.94
CA GLY A 54 9.08 -11.60 -2.01
C GLY A 54 10.50 -11.42 -2.53
N ALA A 55 10.73 -11.52 -3.84
CA ALA A 55 12.04 -11.25 -4.40
C ALA A 55 12.34 -9.75 -4.22
N VAL A 56 13.41 -9.44 -3.50
CA VAL A 56 13.89 -8.06 -3.28
C VAL A 56 15.38 -8.01 -3.61
N THR A 57 15.83 -6.86 -4.10
CA THR A 57 17.22 -6.65 -4.54
C THR A 57 18.03 -5.82 -3.55
N ASP A 58 17.39 -5.10 -2.62
CA ASP A 58 18.06 -4.21 -1.67
C ASP A 58 17.53 -4.40 -0.24
N PHE A 59 18.44 -4.67 0.71
CA PHE A 59 18.16 -4.52 2.13
C PHE A 59 18.05 -3.02 2.44
N VAL A 60 17.01 -2.62 3.16
CA VAL A 60 16.80 -1.21 3.53
C VAL A 60 17.95 -0.76 4.43
N SER A 61 18.80 0.13 3.91
CA SER A 61 19.83 0.81 4.71
C SER A 61 19.17 1.58 5.87
N ILE A 62 19.84 1.60 7.03
CA ILE A 62 19.44 2.38 8.20
C ILE A 62 19.45 3.90 7.87
N ILE A 63 20.26 4.32 6.90
CA ILE A 63 20.28 5.68 6.37
C ILE A 63 19.22 5.81 5.26
N PRO A 64 18.26 6.74 5.37
CA PRO A 64 17.34 7.00 4.27
C PRO A 64 18.12 7.50 3.05
N GLY A 65 18.05 6.75 1.95
CA GLY A 65 18.61 7.22 0.68
C GLY A 65 17.99 8.56 0.27
N ARG A 66 18.69 9.32 -0.58
CA ARG A 66 18.27 10.65 -1.09
C ARG A 66 16.79 10.76 -1.46
N GLY A 67 16.24 9.74 -2.13
CA GLY A 67 14.83 9.68 -2.50
C GLY A 67 13.91 9.73 -1.29
N ARG A 68 14.16 8.89 -0.28
CA ARG A 68 13.36 8.83 0.94
C ARG A 68 13.40 10.15 1.71
N LEU A 69 14.58 10.74 1.89
CA LEU A 69 14.70 12.05 2.57
C LEU A 69 13.95 13.14 1.80
N THR A 70 14.05 13.17 0.47
CA THR A 70 13.31 14.14 -0.37
C THR A 70 11.80 14.01 -0.17
N HIS A 71 11.23 12.80 -0.16
CA HIS A 71 9.79 12.60 0.08
C HIS A 71 9.39 13.03 1.49
N GLN A 72 10.18 12.69 2.52
CA GLN A 72 9.91 13.12 3.90
C GLN A 72 9.87 14.65 4.03
N LEU A 73 10.81 15.36 3.39
CA LEU A 73 10.83 16.82 3.35
C LEU A 73 9.58 17.39 2.65
N LEU A 74 9.19 16.82 1.51
CA LEU A 74 7.99 17.24 0.77
C LEU A 74 6.71 17.03 1.59
N ALA A 75 6.61 15.88 2.25
CA ALA A 75 5.45 15.50 3.05
C ALA A 75 5.17 16.47 4.20
N VAL A 76 6.22 17.12 4.74
CA VAL A 76 6.14 18.08 5.85
C VAL A 76 6.08 19.53 5.36
N ALA A 77 6.93 19.92 4.40
CA ALA A 77 7.04 21.29 3.93
C ALA A 77 5.82 21.74 3.10
N LEU A 78 5.25 20.85 2.27
CA LEU A 78 4.14 21.21 1.40
C LEU A 78 2.87 21.57 2.22
N PRO A 79 2.45 20.81 3.25
CA PRO A 79 1.38 21.24 4.16
C PRO A 79 1.65 22.56 4.87
N GLN A 80 2.88 22.83 5.31
CA GLN A 80 3.24 24.10 5.95
C GLN A 80 3.04 25.30 5.01
N ILE A 81 3.40 25.15 3.74
CA ILE A 81 3.21 26.18 2.71
C ILE A 81 1.71 26.33 2.38
N PHE A 82 1.04 25.22 2.11
CA PHE A 82 -0.31 25.21 1.57
C PHE A 82 -1.34 25.69 2.59
N TYR A 83 -1.17 25.34 3.86
CA TYR A 83 -2.08 25.77 4.91
C TYR A 83 -1.61 27.05 5.62
N GLY A 84 -0.33 27.40 5.52
CA GLY A 84 0.21 28.61 6.16
C GLY A 84 -0.08 29.92 5.41
N LEU A 85 0.59 30.99 5.89
CA LEU A 85 0.42 32.38 5.40
C LEU A 85 0.69 32.56 3.90
N ASN A 86 1.46 31.66 3.30
CA ASN A 86 1.89 31.73 1.91
C ASN A 86 0.98 30.95 0.93
N ARG A 87 -0.18 30.46 1.38
CA ARG A 87 -1.15 29.71 0.55
C ARG A 87 -1.49 30.45 -0.75
N VAL A 88 -1.83 31.73 -0.65
CA VAL A 88 -2.29 32.52 -1.80
C VAL A 88 -1.20 32.62 -2.87
N ASP A 89 0.04 32.89 -2.47
CA ASP A 89 1.15 33.01 -3.40
C ASP A 89 1.55 31.65 -4.00
N PHE A 90 1.42 30.56 -3.23
CA PHE A 90 1.59 29.21 -3.75
C PHE A 90 0.55 28.87 -4.83
N VAL A 91 -0.74 29.08 -4.52
CA VAL A 91 -1.86 28.81 -5.44
C VAL A 91 -1.77 29.65 -6.70
N LYS A 92 -1.33 30.92 -6.58
CA LYS A 92 -1.14 31.85 -7.71
C LYS A 92 0.18 31.66 -8.47
N GLY A 93 1.04 30.72 -8.05
CA GLY A 93 2.33 30.47 -8.68
C GLY A 93 3.36 31.59 -8.55
N ARG A 94 3.24 32.40 -7.50
CA ARG A 94 4.08 33.59 -7.20
C ARG A 94 5.01 33.39 -6.01
N LEU A 95 4.97 32.23 -5.37
CA LEU A 95 5.78 31.95 -4.19
C LEU A 95 7.29 32.01 -4.49
N PRO A 96 8.08 32.87 -3.82
CA PRO A 96 9.51 32.99 -4.06
C PRO A 96 10.28 31.71 -3.73
N TYR A 97 11.34 31.43 -4.51
CA TYR A 97 12.18 30.26 -4.30
C TYR A 97 12.82 30.22 -2.91
N SER A 98 13.30 31.37 -2.40
CA SER A 98 13.89 31.49 -1.06
C SER A 98 12.89 31.18 0.06
N THR A 99 11.63 31.56 -0.11
CA THR A 99 10.55 31.22 0.82
C THR A 99 10.34 29.71 0.87
N ILE A 100 10.26 29.05 -0.29
CA ILE A 100 10.15 27.59 -0.38
C ILE A 100 11.35 26.91 0.30
N GLU A 101 12.55 27.41 0.05
CA GLU A 101 13.77 26.88 0.68
C GLU A 101 13.72 26.99 2.21
N SER A 102 13.23 28.10 2.76
CA SER A 102 13.05 28.26 4.21
C SER A 102 12.10 27.21 4.78
N TYR A 103 10.94 26.97 4.15
CA TYR A 103 10.01 25.92 4.59
C TYR A 103 10.63 24.52 4.53
N VAL A 104 11.35 24.20 3.48
CA VAL A 104 12.01 22.88 3.35
C VAL A 104 13.10 22.69 4.41
N ARG A 105 13.86 23.75 4.75
CA ARG A 105 14.85 23.72 5.83
C ARG A 105 14.20 23.59 7.21
N ASN A 106 13.07 24.25 7.45
CA ASN A 106 12.31 24.11 8.68
C ASN A 106 11.77 22.68 8.81
N ALA A 107 11.19 22.13 7.73
CA ALA A 107 10.75 20.73 7.70
C ALA A 107 11.89 19.74 8.02
N TYR A 108 13.12 20.00 7.56
CA TYR A 108 14.27 19.19 7.96
C TYR A 108 14.52 19.23 9.48
N ASN A 109 14.47 20.42 10.08
CA ASN A 109 14.65 20.59 11.52
C ASN A 109 13.54 19.89 12.31
N ASP A 110 12.28 20.05 11.89
CA ASP A 110 11.12 19.39 12.51
C ASP A 110 11.29 17.86 12.50
N LEU A 111 11.76 17.29 11.39
CA LEU A 111 12.00 15.84 11.26
C LEU A 111 13.13 15.36 12.18
N VAL A 112 14.14 16.18 12.44
CA VAL A 112 15.22 15.88 13.40
C VAL A 112 14.70 15.95 14.83
N GLU A 113 13.96 17.00 15.17
CA GLU A 113 13.35 17.18 16.50
C GLU A 113 12.37 16.04 16.83
N ALA A 114 11.61 15.58 15.85
CA ALA A 114 10.70 14.44 15.97
C ALA A 114 11.40 13.06 16.09
N GLY A 115 12.73 13.02 16.00
CA GLY A 115 13.50 11.77 15.96
C GLY A 115 13.15 10.87 14.77
N ILE A 116 12.61 11.46 13.69
CA ILE A 116 12.35 10.76 12.41
C ILE A 116 13.64 10.62 11.62
N LEU A 117 14.52 11.62 11.73
CA LEU A 117 15.88 11.61 11.19
C LEU A 117 16.88 11.53 12.34
N ASN A 118 17.80 10.57 12.26
CA ASN A 118 18.92 10.49 13.20
C ASN A 118 19.99 11.51 12.77
N LYS A 119 20.20 12.53 13.61
CA LYS A 119 21.14 13.63 13.34
C LYS A 119 22.59 13.15 13.15
N GLU A 120 23.06 12.23 13.99
CA GLU A 120 24.42 11.67 13.96
C GLU A 120 24.64 10.88 12.65
N ALA A 121 23.69 10.03 12.28
CA ALA A 121 23.76 9.26 11.04
C ALA A 121 23.74 10.15 9.78
N VAL A 122 23.07 11.30 9.85
CA VAL A 122 23.01 12.28 8.75
C VAL A 122 24.30 13.10 8.65
N GLU A 123 24.89 13.47 9.79
CA GLU A 123 26.20 14.14 9.85
C GLU A 123 27.33 13.25 9.28
N GLU A 124 27.31 11.94 9.59
CA GLU A 124 28.25 10.95 9.04
C GLU A 124 28.06 10.68 7.54
N SER A 125 26.82 10.73 7.04
CA SER A 125 26.48 10.45 5.63
C SER A 125 26.84 11.59 4.66
N GLY A 126 27.26 12.74 5.20
CA GLY A 126 27.76 13.89 4.45
C GLY A 126 26.68 14.93 4.13
N SER A 127 26.96 16.19 4.50
CA SER A 127 26.14 17.38 4.23
C SER A 127 25.65 17.53 2.78
N LYS A 128 26.36 16.93 1.82
CA LYS A 128 25.99 16.89 0.40
C LYS A 128 24.66 16.17 0.15
N LEU A 129 24.39 15.04 0.79
CA LEU A 129 23.13 14.29 0.57
C LEU A 129 21.92 15.08 1.06
N VAL A 130 22.05 15.74 2.21
CA VAL A 130 21.02 16.60 2.79
C VAL A 130 20.76 17.80 1.87
N ASN A 131 21.82 18.52 1.49
CA ASN A 131 21.70 19.68 0.61
C ASN A 131 21.09 19.33 -0.76
N GLU A 132 21.47 18.18 -1.34
CA GLU A 132 20.85 17.69 -2.58
C GLU A 132 19.36 17.37 -2.39
N SER A 133 18.98 16.74 -1.27
CA SER A 133 17.58 16.40 -0.98
C SER A 133 16.71 17.65 -0.73
N ILE A 134 17.25 18.64 -0.01
CA ILE A 134 16.63 19.97 0.17
C ILE A 134 16.43 20.62 -1.19
N MET A 135 17.49 20.73 -1.99
CA MET A 135 17.40 21.33 -3.33
C MET A 135 16.38 20.61 -4.22
N TYR A 136 16.27 19.29 -4.12
CA TYR A 136 15.29 18.52 -4.89
C TYR A 136 13.87 18.85 -4.44
N ALA A 137 13.61 18.85 -3.13
CA ALA A 137 12.30 19.20 -2.58
C ALA A 137 11.88 20.64 -2.96
N VAL A 138 12.79 21.61 -2.84
CA VAL A 138 12.53 23.01 -3.23
C VAL A 138 12.17 23.12 -4.71
N ASN A 139 12.93 22.46 -5.59
CA ASN A 139 12.66 22.47 -7.02
C ASN A 139 11.31 21.84 -7.39
N MET A 140 10.92 20.77 -6.69
CA MET A 140 9.64 20.10 -6.91
C MET A 140 8.46 20.97 -6.45
N ILE A 141 8.53 21.56 -5.24
CA ILE A 141 7.48 22.48 -4.74
C ILE A 141 7.38 23.72 -5.64
N ASN A 142 8.50 24.30 -6.06
CA ASN A 142 8.50 25.43 -6.98
C ASN A 142 7.88 25.06 -8.34
N SER A 143 8.14 23.84 -8.83
CA SER A 143 7.52 23.36 -10.08
C SER A 143 6.01 23.17 -9.92
N LEU A 144 5.55 22.63 -8.79
CA LEU A 144 4.12 22.51 -8.47
C LEU A 144 3.45 23.88 -8.39
N SER A 145 3.99 24.80 -7.59
CA SER A 145 3.49 26.18 -7.43
C SER A 145 3.27 26.86 -8.79
N ARG A 146 4.24 26.76 -9.70
CA ARG A 146 4.16 27.37 -11.04
C ARG A 146 3.05 26.80 -11.93
N VAL A 147 2.65 25.55 -11.73
CA VAL A 147 1.58 24.92 -12.54
C VAL A 147 0.21 24.99 -11.88
N MET A 148 0.12 25.37 -10.60
CA MET A 148 -1.15 25.50 -9.88
C MET A 148 -2.18 26.39 -10.59
N PRO A 149 -1.84 27.61 -11.07
CA PRO A 149 -2.81 28.47 -11.77
C PRO A 149 -3.39 27.82 -13.03
N ILE A 150 -2.59 26.99 -13.72
CA ILE A 150 -3.03 26.30 -14.93
C ILE A 150 -4.09 25.26 -14.57
N PHE A 151 -3.85 24.47 -13.51
CA PHE A 151 -4.82 23.46 -13.06
C PHE A 151 -6.10 24.07 -12.52
N ILE A 152 -6.00 25.13 -11.72
CA ILE A 152 -7.16 25.86 -11.21
C ILE A 152 -8.06 26.31 -12.36
N ASN A 153 -7.48 26.92 -13.39
CA ASN A 153 -8.24 27.38 -14.55
C ASN A 153 -8.77 26.22 -15.41
N LYS A 154 -7.91 25.27 -15.80
CA LYS A 154 -8.29 24.21 -16.75
C LYS A 154 -9.22 23.16 -16.16
N MET A 155 -9.06 22.82 -14.89
CA MET A 155 -9.95 21.90 -14.19
C MET A 155 -11.14 22.62 -13.55
N GLY A 156 -11.10 23.94 -13.42
CA GLY A 156 -12.14 24.71 -12.72
C GLY A 156 -12.19 24.39 -11.23
N LEU A 157 -11.02 24.35 -10.58
CA LEU A 157 -10.93 24.14 -9.13
C LEU A 157 -11.29 25.43 -8.38
N ASN A 158 -12.08 25.34 -7.32
CA ASN A 158 -12.35 26.50 -6.48
C ASN A 158 -11.24 26.70 -5.44
N GLU A 159 -10.46 27.78 -5.58
CA GLU A 159 -9.34 28.13 -4.67
C GLU A 159 -9.72 28.14 -3.18
N GLY A 160 -10.96 28.55 -2.88
CA GLY A 160 -11.47 28.67 -1.51
C GLY A 160 -11.80 27.34 -0.84
N SER A 161 -12.11 26.30 -1.62
CA SER A 161 -12.42 24.95 -1.11
C SER A 161 -11.25 23.97 -1.22
N LEU A 162 -10.11 24.40 -1.78
CA LEU A 162 -8.96 23.52 -1.94
C LEU A 162 -8.45 22.94 -0.61
N ARG A 163 -8.14 21.65 -0.65
CA ARG A 163 -7.49 20.89 0.43
C ARG A 163 -6.25 20.19 -0.09
N LEU A 164 -5.32 19.91 0.81
CA LEU A 164 -4.09 19.18 0.54
C LEU A 164 -3.95 17.99 1.51
N PHE A 165 -3.60 16.84 0.96
CA PHE A 165 -3.12 15.69 1.73
C PHE A 165 -1.75 15.28 1.22
N THR A 166 -0.85 14.91 2.13
CA THR A 166 0.44 14.29 1.81
C THR A 166 0.54 12.92 2.48
N GLU A 167 1.23 11.97 1.83
CA GLU A 167 1.35 10.59 2.31
C GLU A 167 -0.01 9.93 2.65
N LEU A 168 -1.02 10.17 1.81
CA LEU A 168 -2.39 9.70 2.04
C LEU A 168 -2.47 8.18 1.82
N PHE A 169 -2.59 7.43 2.91
CA PHE A 169 -2.72 5.98 2.90
C PHE A 169 -4.18 5.57 2.59
N MET A 170 -4.38 4.67 1.63
CA MET A 170 -5.72 4.22 1.21
C MET A 170 -5.81 2.72 0.96
N TYR A 171 -6.98 2.15 1.30
CA TYR A 171 -7.35 0.77 0.99
C TYR A 171 -8.57 0.74 0.05
N SER A 172 -8.36 0.41 -1.23
CA SER A 172 -9.42 0.27 -2.22
C SER A 172 -9.73 -1.21 -2.47
N TYR A 173 -10.81 -1.72 -1.87
CA TYR A 173 -11.33 -3.06 -2.22
C TYR A 173 -12.04 -3.10 -3.57
N ARG A 174 -12.43 -1.94 -4.11
CA ARG A 174 -13.00 -1.83 -5.46
C ARG A 174 -11.97 -2.15 -6.55
N PHE A 175 -10.74 -1.66 -6.38
CA PHE A 175 -9.63 -1.91 -7.31
C PHE A 175 -8.68 -3.01 -6.84
N HIS A 176 -8.87 -3.48 -5.60
CA HIS A 176 -7.97 -4.39 -4.89
C HIS A 176 -6.55 -3.84 -4.68
N ILE A 177 -6.45 -2.54 -4.42
CA ILE A 177 -5.17 -1.82 -4.30
C ILE A 177 -5.04 -1.21 -2.91
N VAL A 178 -3.84 -1.33 -2.35
CA VAL A 178 -3.39 -0.55 -1.20
C VAL A 178 -2.22 0.34 -1.64
N GLY A 179 -2.23 1.59 -1.20
CA GLY A 179 -1.26 2.58 -1.66
C GLY A 179 -1.13 3.78 -0.74
N ILE A 180 -0.03 4.51 -0.91
CA ILE A 180 0.23 5.79 -0.25
C ILE A 180 0.44 6.79 -1.36
N ILE A 181 -0.46 7.77 -1.47
CA ILE A 181 -0.31 8.86 -2.43
C ILE A 181 0.63 9.90 -1.83
N ASP A 182 1.66 10.24 -2.60
CA ASP A 182 2.65 11.26 -2.27
C ASP A 182 2.00 12.62 -1.92
N ALA A 183 1.16 13.16 -2.79
CA ALA A 183 0.30 14.30 -2.47
C ALA A 183 -0.99 14.35 -3.32
N VAL A 184 -2.06 14.93 -2.75
CA VAL A 184 -3.32 15.23 -3.44
C VAL A 184 -3.72 16.66 -3.11
N ILE A 185 -4.00 17.47 -4.14
CA ILE A 185 -4.70 18.74 -3.99
C ILE A 185 -6.10 18.57 -4.57
N GLU A 186 -7.13 18.67 -3.73
CA GLU A 186 -8.52 18.43 -4.13
C GLU A 186 -9.40 19.66 -3.94
N ASP A 187 -10.45 19.75 -4.74
CA ASP A 187 -11.66 20.51 -4.48
C ASP A 187 -12.81 19.50 -4.26
N PRO A 188 -13.16 19.21 -3.00
CA PRO A 188 -14.15 18.17 -2.69
C PRO A 188 -15.57 18.59 -3.10
N ILE A 189 -15.85 19.88 -3.28
CA ILE A 189 -17.18 20.38 -3.68
C ILE A 189 -17.43 20.05 -5.15
N SER A 190 -16.46 20.36 -6.02
CA SER A 190 -16.55 20.00 -7.44
C SER A 190 -16.14 18.56 -7.74
N ARG A 191 -15.68 17.81 -6.72
CA ARG A 191 -15.13 16.46 -6.82
C ARG A 191 -13.97 16.38 -7.81
N LYS A 192 -13.06 17.33 -7.78
CA LYS A 192 -11.90 17.38 -8.68
C LYS A 192 -10.61 17.35 -7.91
N ALA A 193 -9.56 16.73 -8.46
CA ALA A 193 -8.29 16.62 -7.76
C ALA A 193 -7.08 16.53 -8.69
N LEU A 194 -5.98 17.11 -8.23
CA LEU A 194 -4.65 16.93 -8.76
C LEU A 194 -3.91 15.89 -7.91
N VAL A 195 -3.61 14.73 -8.49
CA VAL A 195 -2.83 13.67 -7.84
C VAL A 195 -1.37 13.80 -8.25
N ILE A 196 -0.47 13.87 -7.27
CA ILE A 196 0.92 14.21 -7.48
C ILE A 196 1.80 13.04 -7.05
N GLU A 197 2.65 12.58 -7.96
CA GLU A 197 3.70 11.59 -7.69
C GLU A 197 5.08 12.27 -7.78
N TRP A 198 5.87 12.21 -6.71
CA TRP A 198 7.23 12.72 -6.66
C TRP A 198 8.21 11.67 -7.15
N LYS A 199 9.12 12.04 -8.06
CA LYS A 199 10.21 11.15 -8.50
C LYS A 199 11.54 11.89 -8.57
N THR A 200 12.60 11.29 -8.04
CA THR A 200 13.94 11.93 -8.01
C THR A 200 14.78 11.73 -9.28
N GLY A 201 14.34 10.87 -10.22
CA GLY A 201 15.01 10.66 -11.50
C GLY A 201 14.77 11.79 -12.52
N ARG A 202 15.43 11.74 -13.68
CA ARG A 202 15.33 12.79 -14.73
C ARG A 202 14.13 12.67 -15.68
N THR A 203 13.81 11.46 -16.14
CA THR A 203 12.73 11.21 -17.11
C THR A 203 11.84 10.09 -16.61
N PRO A 204 10.50 10.22 -16.68
CA PRO A 204 9.62 9.18 -16.20
C PRO A 204 9.62 7.93 -17.07
N GLU A 205 9.75 6.79 -16.39
CA GLU A 205 9.44 5.48 -16.94
C GLU A 205 7.93 5.26 -16.97
N ASN A 206 7.46 4.40 -17.87
CA ASN A 206 6.03 4.17 -18.08
C ASN A 206 5.32 3.66 -16.81
N TRP A 207 6.01 2.90 -15.95
CA TRP A 207 5.43 2.43 -14.70
C TRP A 207 5.29 3.52 -13.64
N GLU A 208 6.09 4.59 -13.70
CA GLU A 208 5.93 5.73 -12.79
C GLU A 208 4.68 6.53 -13.16
N ILE A 209 4.38 6.64 -14.46
CA ILE A 209 3.13 7.22 -14.96
C ILE A 209 1.95 6.32 -14.58
N ALA A 210 2.08 5.00 -14.74
CA ALA A 210 1.06 4.04 -14.33
C ALA A 210 0.75 4.13 -12.82
N GLN A 211 1.75 4.41 -11.99
CA GLN A 211 1.59 4.59 -10.55
C GLN A 211 0.73 5.83 -10.24
N ALA A 212 1.03 6.97 -10.85
CA ALA A 212 0.22 8.18 -10.69
C ALA A 212 -1.24 7.96 -11.14
N TYR A 213 -1.47 7.24 -12.25
CA TYR A 213 -2.83 6.87 -12.67
C TYR A 213 -3.52 5.88 -11.73
N THR A 214 -2.76 4.97 -11.11
CA THR A 214 -3.32 4.06 -10.09
C THR A 214 -3.84 4.85 -8.89
N TYR A 215 -3.08 5.85 -8.45
CA TYR A 215 -3.49 6.76 -7.39
C TYR A 215 -4.66 7.66 -7.78
N ALA A 216 -4.72 8.15 -9.02
CA ALA A 216 -5.87 8.89 -9.52
C ALA A 216 -7.16 8.07 -9.50
N LEU A 217 -7.12 6.77 -9.80
CA LEU A 217 -8.30 5.89 -9.70
C LEU A 217 -8.78 5.76 -8.25
N MET A 218 -7.86 5.57 -7.31
CA MET A 218 -8.20 5.48 -5.89
C MET A 218 -8.76 6.81 -5.36
N GLU A 219 -8.21 7.93 -5.79
CA GLU A 219 -8.70 9.27 -5.44
C GLU A 219 -10.08 9.54 -6.03
N ALA A 220 -10.34 9.13 -7.27
CA ALA A 220 -11.68 9.23 -7.85
C ALA A 220 -12.72 8.37 -7.11
N GLU A 221 -12.34 7.19 -6.60
CA GLU A 221 -13.21 6.43 -5.70
C GLU A 221 -13.44 7.17 -4.38
N ARG A 222 -12.38 7.76 -3.81
CA ARG A 222 -12.44 8.54 -2.56
C ARG A 222 -13.39 9.73 -2.66
N LEU A 223 -13.37 10.45 -3.78
CA LEU A 223 -14.27 11.56 -4.11
C LEU A 223 -15.72 11.14 -4.41
N GLY A 224 -16.03 9.84 -4.34
CA GLY A 224 -17.38 9.32 -4.47
C GLY A 224 -17.90 9.28 -5.90
N TYR A 225 -17.03 9.08 -6.89
CA TYR A 225 -17.49 8.80 -8.26
C TYR A 225 -18.07 7.38 -8.38
N ASP A 226 -19.28 7.28 -8.92
CA ASP A 226 -19.87 5.98 -9.28
C ASP A 226 -19.05 5.29 -10.37
N ASP A 227 -18.52 6.06 -11.31
CA ASP A 227 -17.53 5.63 -12.31
C ASP A 227 -16.20 6.38 -12.16
N PRO A 228 -15.30 5.92 -11.27
CA PRO A 228 -13.97 6.50 -11.10
C PRO A 228 -13.08 6.32 -12.33
N VAL A 229 -13.30 5.26 -13.13
CA VAL A 229 -12.54 5.03 -14.36
C VAL A 229 -12.83 6.14 -15.36
N GLY A 230 -14.10 6.46 -15.61
CA GLY A 230 -14.48 7.57 -16.46
C GLY A 230 -14.06 8.94 -15.91
N ALA A 231 -14.02 9.11 -14.58
CA ALA A 231 -13.57 10.35 -13.93
C ALA A 231 -12.09 10.66 -14.26
N VAL A 232 -11.24 9.63 -14.25
CA VAL A 232 -9.80 9.77 -14.57
C VAL A 232 -9.54 9.74 -16.07
N ARG A 233 -10.26 8.88 -16.81
CA ARG A 233 -9.97 8.60 -18.22
C ARG A 233 -10.61 9.60 -19.16
N ASP A 234 -11.88 9.93 -18.96
CA ASP A 234 -12.71 10.60 -19.98
C ASP A 234 -13.00 12.04 -19.59
N ARG A 235 -13.46 12.26 -18.35
CA ARG A 235 -13.79 13.59 -17.83
C ARG A 235 -12.57 14.36 -17.34
N GLU A 236 -11.54 13.63 -16.91
CA GLU A 236 -10.33 14.18 -16.28
C GLU A 236 -10.65 15.09 -15.09
N ASP A 237 -11.65 14.70 -14.31
CA ASP A 237 -11.98 15.34 -13.03
C ASP A 237 -10.83 15.13 -12.02
N VAL A 238 -10.14 14.00 -12.13
CA VAL A 238 -8.95 13.66 -11.33
C VAL A 238 -7.75 13.48 -12.24
N VAL A 239 -6.80 14.41 -12.16
CA VAL A 239 -5.64 14.49 -13.06
C VAL A 239 -4.36 14.05 -12.34
N PRO A 240 -3.68 13.01 -12.80
CA PRO A 240 -2.37 12.63 -12.28
C PRO A 240 -1.24 13.41 -12.94
N ILE A 241 -0.24 13.78 -12.13
CA ILE A 241 1.03 14.37 -12.57
C ILE A 241 2.22 13.72 -11.87
N VAL A 242 3.36 13.68 -12.56
CA VAL A 242 4.64 13.27 -11.99
C VAL A 242 5.56 14.48 -11.94
N ILE A 243 6.05 14.87 -10.76
CA ILE A 243 6.95 16.01 -10.60
C ILE A 243 8.37 15.54 -10.26
N ARG A 244 9.34 16.20 -10.89
CA ARG A 244 10.78 15.90 -10.80
C ARG A 244 11.59 17.13 -10.47
N PRO A 245 12.77 16.97 -9.83
CA PRO A 245 13.60 18.10 -9.45
C PRO A 245 14.42 18.61 -10.64
N THR A 246 14.72 17.72 -11.60
CA THR A 246 15.59 17.96 -12.74
C THR A 246 15.00 17.33 -14.01
N GLY A 247 15.57 17.67 -15.17
CA GLY A 247 15.09 17.24 -16.48
C GLY A 247 14.43 18.37 -17.27
N ASN A 248 14.27 18.16 -18.58
CA ASN A 248 13.68 19.16 -19.48
C ASN A 248 12.19 19.38 -19.20
N ILE A 249 11.48 18.31 -18.82
CA ILE A 249 10.08 18.33 -18.43
C ILE A 249 10.01 17.95 -16.96
N LYS A 250 9.90 18.96 -16.08
CA LYS A 250 9.84 18.76 -14.63
C LYS A 250 8.46 18.30 -14.14
N VAL A 251 7.39 18.75 -14.80
CA VAL A 251 6.01 18.35 -14.51
C VAL A 251 5.48 17.55 -15.70
N TYR A 252 5.33 16.25 -15.49
CA TYR A 252 4.95 15.31 -16.53
C TYR A 252 3.51 14.87 -16.37
N SER A 253 2.73 14.94 -17.45
CA SER A 253 1.40 14.33 -17.53
C SER A 253 1.02 13.98 -18.97
N ILE A 254 0.19 12.94 -19.09
CA ILE A 254 -0.42 12.48 -20.35
C ILE A 254 -1.92 12.82 -20.42
N ALA A 255 -2.46 13.47 -19.38
CA ALA A 255 -3.85 13.95 -19.37
C ALA A 255 -4.05 14.98 -20.50
N ASP A 256 -5.22 14.97 -21.12
CA ASP A 256 -5.56 15.86 -22.24
C ASP A 256 -5.68 17.32 -21.77
N THR A 257 -6.27 17.52 -20.60
CA THR A 257 -6.33 18.81 -19.88
C THR A 257 -4.94 19.41 -19.65
N TYR A 258 -3.93 18.60 -19.36
CA TYR A 258 -2.57 19.07 -19.10
C TYR A 258 -1.51 18.13 -19.70
N ARG A 259 -1.43 18.10 -21.03
CA ARG A 259 -0.45 17.24 -21.71
C ARG A 259 0.92 17.92 -21.79
N THR A 260 1.92 17.32 -21.14
CA THR A 260 3.33 17.74 -21.29
C THR A 260 4.19 16.64 -21.91
N ALA A 261 3.70 15.41 -21.95
CA ALA A 261 4.35 14.28 -22.57
C ALA A 261 4.17 14.26 -24.10
N GLY A 262 5.28 14.17 -24.85
CA GLY A 262 5.25 13.91 -26.29
C GLY A 262 5.02 12.45 -26.70
N LYS A 263 5.04 11.50 -25.74
CA LYS A 263 4.83 10.06 -26.03
C LYS A 263 3.34 9.74 -26.19
N THR A 264 3.00 8.94 -27.19
CA THR A 264 1.68 8.33 -27.37
C THR A 264 1.49 7.16 -26.39
N ILE A 265 1.30 7.46 -25.10
CA ILE A 265 0.78 6.46 -24.16
C ILE A 265 -0.73 6.45 -24.32
N ASN A 266 -1.29 5.29 -24.68
CA ASN A 266 -2.74 5.13 -24.74
C ASN A 266 -3.31 5.04 -23.32
N LYS A 267 -3.95 6.13 -22.88
CA LYS A 267 -4.59 6.26 -21.55
C LYS A 267 -5.61 5.14 -21.27
N TYR A 268 -6.38 4.73 -22.29
CA TYR A 268 -7.37 3.65 -22.16
C TYR A 268 -6.71 2.30 -21.88
N GLU A 269 -5.67 1.97 -22.65
CA GLU A 269 -4.91 0.74 -22.49
C GLU A 269 -4.18 0.71 -21.15
N LEU A 270 -3.58 1.84 -20.74
CA LEU A 270 -2.89 1.97 -19.46
C LEU A 270 -3.81 1.67 -18.29
N ILE A 271 -4.98 2.33 -18.22
CA ILE A 271 -5.95 2.12 -17.14
C ILE A 271 -6.49 0.69 -17.15
N ARG A 272 -6.81 0.13 -18.33
CA ARG A 272 -7.21 -1.28 -18.45
C ARG A 272 -6.12 -2.21 -17.89
N ASN A 273 -4.86 -1.95 -18.22
CA ASN A 273 -3.73 -2.77 -17.75
C ASN A 273 -3.49 -2.61 -16.24
N ILE A 274 -3.75 -1.44 -15.65
CA ILE A 274 -3.73 -1.23 -14.19
C ILE A 274 -4.75 -2.15 -13.52
N LEU A 275 -6.02 -2.10 -13.96
CA LEU A 275 -7.08 -2.95 -13.39
C LEU A 275 -6.77 -4.43 -13.55
N LEU A 276 -6.39 -4.86 -14.76
CA LEU A 276 -6.05 -6.25 -15.06
C LEU A 276 -4.83 -6.75 -14.25
N SER A 277 -3.84 -5.88 -14.02
CA SER A 277 -2.67 -6.17 -13.21
C SER A 277 -3.06 -6.36 -11.74
N ALA A 278 -3.87 -5.46 -11.17
CA ALA A 278 -4.33 -5.55 -9.79
C ALA A 278 -5.11 -6.85 -9.53
N GLU A 279 -6.14 -7.11 -10.33
CA GLU A 279 -6.97 -8.31 -10.22
C GLU A 279 -6.12 -9.59 -10.39
N HIS A 280 -5.15 -9.60 -11.32
CA HIS A 280 -4.25 -10.74 -11.52
C HIS A 280 -3.35 -11.00 -10.31
N LEU A 281 -2.75 -9.95 -9.75
CA LEU A 281 -1.84 -10.09 -8.62
C LEU A 281 -2.59 -10.61 -7.39
N VAL A 282 -3.82 -10.15 -7.16
CA VAL A 282 -4.69 -10.62 -6.07
C VAL A 282 -5.05 -12.09 -6.27
N LEU A 283 -5.52 -12.48 -7.46
CA LEU A 283 -5.79 -13.90 -7.78
C LEU A 283 -4.54 -14.78 -7.61
N THR A 284 -3.35 -14.23 -7.84
CA THR A 284 -2.09 -14.97 -7.71
C THR A 284 -1.76 -15.30 -6.25
N ILE A 285 -2.06 -14.38 -5.33
CA ILE A 285 -1.78 -14.56 -3.89
C ILE A 285 -2.98 -15.16 -3.13
N THR A 286 -4.16 -15.22 -3.73
CA THR A 286 -5.35 -15.80 -3.06
C THR A 286 -5.36 -17.33 -3.14
N GLU A 287 -5.71 -18.01 -2.04
CA GLU A 287 -6.04 -19.44 -2.09
C GLU A 287 -7.47 -19.64 -2.62
N TYR A 288 -7.58 -19.72 -3.95
CA TYR A 288 -8.88 -19.81 -4.64
C TYR A 288 -9.77 -20.97 -4.15
N LYS A 289 -9.19 -22.06 -3.64
CA LYS A 289 -9.95 -23.21 -3.13
C LYS A 289 -10.81 -22.89 -1.91
N ASP A 290 -10.52 -21.81 -1.21
CA ASP A 290 -11.32 -21.36 -0.07
C ASP A 290 -12.63 -20.66 -0.54
N TYR A 291 -12.76 -20.35 -1.84
CA TYR A 291 -13.90 -19.59 -2.41
C TYR A 291 -14.66 -20.32 -3.52
N VAL A 292 -14.06 -21.33 -4.15
CA VAL A 292 -14.71 -22.12 -5.21
C VAL A 292 -14.65 -23.60 -4.88
N ASP A 293 -15.71 -24.33 -5.24
CA ASP A 293 -15.78 -25.77 -5.01
C ASP A 293 -14.77 -26.56 -5.87
N ASN A 294 -14.54 -27.82 -5.50
CA ASN A 294 -13.57 -28.69 -6.17
C ASN A 294 -13.89 -28.95 -7.66
N ASN A 295 -15.16 -28.94 -8.06
CA ASN A 295 -15.55 -29.16 -9.46
C ASN A 295 -15.22 -27.91 -10.28
N THR A 296 -15.58 -26.72 -9.78
CA THR A 296 -15.21 -25.44 -10.37
C THR A 296 -13.69 -25.32 -10.50
N ALA A 297 -12.93 -25.63 -9.45
CA ALA A 297 -11.47 -25.64 -9.50
C ALA A 297 -10.89 -26.59 -10.59
N LYS A 298 -11.49 -27.79 -10.75
CA LYS A 298 -11.08 -28.77 -11.75
C LYS A 298 -11.37 -28.32 -13.18
N ILE A 299 -12.51 -27.66 -13.41
CA ILE A 299 -12.93 -27.10 -14.70
C ILE A 299 -12.05 -25.90 -15.06
N CYS A 300 -11.76 -25.04 -14.09
CA CYS A 300 -10.93 -23.83 -14.24
C CYS A 300 -9.43 -24.12 -14.23
N SER A 301 -9.04 -25.14 -14.98
CA SER A 301 -7.67 -25.59 -15.12
C SER A 301 -7.32 -25.79 -16.59
N ILE A 302 -6.13 -25.38 -16.98
CA ILE A 302 -5.63 -25.41 -18.36
C ILE A 302 -4.37 -26.25 -18.46
N LYS A 303 -3.99 -26.66 -19.68
CA LYS A 303 -2.70 -27.30 -19.94
C LYS A 303 -1.58 -26.25 -19.93
N GLY A 304 -0.56 -26.49 -19.12
CA GLY A 304 0.68 -25.71 -19.08
C GLY A 304 1.61 -26.06 -20.23
N LEU A 305 2.77 -25.39 -20.28
CA LEU A 305 3.77 -25.53 -21.36
C LEU A 305 4.35 -26.95 -21.49
N HIS A 306 4.34 -27.75 -20.42
CA HIS A 306 4.81 -29.14 -20.43
C HIS A 306 3.68 -30.14 -20.15
N GLY A 307 2.44 -29.81 -20.55
CA GLY A 307 1.28 -30.69 -20.39
C GLY A 307 0.71 -30.76 -18.97
N GLN A 308 1.40 -30.21 -17.97
CA GLN A 308 0.92 -30.17 -16.58
C GLN A 308 -0.40 -29.38 -16.46
N LYS A 309 -1.31 -29.84 -15.61
CA LYS A 309 -2.56 -29.13 -15.32
C LYS A 309 -2.26 -27.94 -14.39
N ILE A 310 -2.56 -26.72 -14.83
CA ILE A 310 -2.38 -25.49 -14.04
C ILE A 310 -3.71 -24.80 -13.83
N SER A 311 -3.92 -24.17 -12.67
CA SER A 311 -5.11 -23.34 -12.44
C SER A 311 -5.11 -22.15 -13.40
N ALA A 312 -6.25 -21.91 -14.06
CA ALA A 312 -6.46 -20.76 -14.92
C ALA A 312 -6.30 -19.44 -14.16
N PHE A 313 -6.73 -19.38 -12.89
CA PHE A 313 -6.64 -18.20 -12.03
C PHE A 313 -5.20 -17.69 -11.81
N ARG A 314 -4.19 -18.56 -11.98
CA ARG A 314 -2.77 -18.20 -11.81
C ARG A 314 -2.05 -17.86 -13.12
N ARG A 315 -2.74 -17.96 -14.26
CA ARG A 315 -2.16 -17.69 -15.58
C ARG A 315 -2.08 -16.19 -15.82
N ALA A 316 -0.87 -15.68 -16.06
CA ALA A 316 -0.66 -14.26 -16.37
C ALA A 316 -1.40 -13.84 -17.65
N PRO A 317 -2.27 -12.81 -17.59
CA PRO A 317 -3.02 -12.29 -18.74
C PRO A 317 -2.12 -11.96 -19.92
N LYS A 318 -2.50 -12.33 -21.16
CA LYS A 318 -1.68 -12.15 -22.39
C LYS A 318 -1.47 -10.69 -22.81
N ASP A 319 -2.32 -9.80 -22.33
CA ASP A 319 -2.29 -8.39 -22.72
C ASP A 319 -1.31 -7.57 -21.86
N LEU A 320 -0.93 -8.07 -20.68
CA LEU A 320 0.01 -7.37 -19.82
C LEU A 320 1.45 -7.49 -20.36
N PRO A 321 2.27 -6.42 -20.24
CA PRO A 321 3.66 -6.45 -20.66
C PRO A 321 4.42 -7.51 -19.87
N ARG A 322 5.27 -8.28 -20.56
CA ARG A 322 6.08 -9.33 -19.93
C ARG A 322 7.35 -9.58 -20.73
N SER A 323 8.40 -10.02 -20.05
CA SER A 323 9.56 -10.61 -20.72
C SER A 323 10.17 -11.71 -19.87
N ASN A 324 10.81 -12.65 -20.55
CA ASN A 324 11.47 -13.79 -19.95
C ASN A 324 12.97 -13.71 -20.27
N PRO A 325 13.84 -13.46 -19.27
CA PRO A 325 15.28 -13.32 -19.50
C PRO A 325 15.93 -14.62 -20.00
N VAL A 326 15.34 -15.80 -19.71
CA VAL A 326 15.83 -17.09 -20.21
C VAL A 326 15.60 -17.25 -21.71
N LYS A 327 14.50 -16.70 -22.24
CA LYS A 327 14.14 -16.82 -23.66
C LYS A 327 14.70 -15.67 -24.50
N TYR A 328 14.70 -14.45 -23.96
CA TYR A 328 15.01 -13.23 -24.72
C TYR A 328 16.32 -12.55 -24.30
N GLY A 329 17.04 -13.14 -23.32
CA GLY A 329 18.32 -12.63 -22.86
C GLY A 329 18.22 -11.24 -22.23
N ASN A 330 19.20 -10.39 -22.53
CA ASN A 330 19.37 -9.06 -21.93
C ASN A 330 18.62 -7.94 -22.69
N LYS A 331 17.42 -8.23 -23.23
CA LYS A 331 16.56 -7.23 -23.90
C LYS A 331 15.70 -6.48 -22.89
N TYR A 332 15.25 -5.27 -23.24
CA TYR A 332 14.26 -4.56 -22.43
C TYR A 332 12.96 -5.41 -22.29
N PRO A 333 12.27 -5.41 -21.14
CA PRO A 333 12.61 -4.75 -19.87
C PRO A 333 13.69 -5.43 -19.02
N CYS A 334 14.07 -6.68 -19.33
CA CYS A 334 15.01 -7.47 -18.51
C CYS A 334 16.37 -6.81 -18.30
N ARG A 335 16.86 -6.03 -19.27
CA ARG A 335 18.15 -5.32 -19.16
C ARG A 335 18.28 -4.39 -17.97
N ILE A 336 17.19 -3.71 -17.63
CA ILE A 336 17.15 -2.72 -16.54
C ILE A 336 16.33 -3.22 -15.35
N CYS A 337 15.84 -4.46 -15.41
CA CYS A 337 14.98 -5.04 -14.39
C CYS A 337 15.84 -5.57 -13.24
N MET A 338 15.67 -4.99 -12.06
CA MET A 338 16.35 -5.43 -10.84
C MET A 338 16.02 -6.89 -10.48
N TYR A 339 14.83 -7.39 -10.86
CA TYR A 339 14.41 -8.77 -10.57
C TYR A 339 14.94 -9.81 -11.57
N ARG A 340 15.88 -9.46 -12.45
CA ARG A 340 16.35 -10.36 -13.52
C ARG A 340 16.84 -11.71 -12.98
N GLU A 341 17.70 -11.70 -11.96
CA GLU A 341 18.26 -12.93 -11.39
C GLU A 341 17.19 -13.83 -10.77
N ALA A 342 16.27 -13.24 -10.01
CA ALA A 342 15.13 -13.97 -9.46
C ALA A 342 14.25 -14.54 -10.59
N CYS A 343 13.99 -13.76 -11.62
CA CYS A 343 13.21 -14.21 -12.78
C CYS A 343 13.88 -15.38 -13.51
N GLU A 344 15.20 -15.32 -13.74
CA GLU A 344 15.98 -16.42 -14.32
C GLU A 344 15.92 -17.67 -13.44
N PHE A 345 16.05 -17.52 -12.12
CA PHE A 345 15.95 -18.61 -11.17
C PHE A 345 14.57 -19.29 -11.27
N TYR A 346 13.49 -18.56 -11.02
CA TYR A 346 12.15 -19.14 -10.97
C TYR A 346 11.73 -19.74 -12.31
N THR A 347 12.08 -19.11 -13.43
CA THR A 347 11.77 -19.64 -14.77
C THR A 347 12.49 -20.97 -15.04
N LYS A 348 13.75 -21.11 -14.62
CA LYS A 348 14.52 -22.36 -14.79
C LYS A 348 14.01 -23.46 -13.84
N THR A 349 13.71 -23.12 -12.59
CA THR A 349 13.22 -24.08 -11.57
C THR A 349 11.93 -24.78 -11.98
N TYR A 350 11.05 -24.12 -12.75
CA TYR A 350 9.84 -24.77 -13.27
C TYR A 350 10.10 -26.00 -14.17
N LYS A 351 11.33 -26.22 -14.63
CA LYS A 351 11.70 -27.41 -15.41
C LYS A 351 12.03 -28.62 -14.53
N ASP A 352 12.66 -28.42 -13.36
CA ASP A 352 13.20 -29.49 -12.50
C ASP A 352 12.88 -29.24 -11.02
N TRP A 353 11.65 -29.58 -10.60
CA TRP A 353 11.17 -29.37 -9.22
C TRP A 353 11.84 -30.32 -8.22
N THR A 354 12.48 -29.77 -7.18
CA THR A 354 12.96 -30.52 -6.02
C THR A 354 12.00 -30.42 -4.84
N LEU A 355 12.21 -31.26 -3.82
CA LEU A 355 11.51 -31.18 -2.54
C LEU A 355 11.63 -29.78 -1.90
N LEU A 356 12.82 -29.17 -1.97
CA LEU A 356 13.04 -27.81 -1.49
C LEU A 356 12.11 -26.79 -2.18
N ASP A 357 11.92 -26.89 -3.50
CA ASP A 357 11.03 -25.96 -4.21
C ASP A 357 9.58 -26.17 -3.77
N ARG A 358 9.13 -27.43 -3.65
CA ARG A 358 7.78 -27.76 -3.17
C ARG A 358 7.51 -27.17 -1.79
N LEU A 359 8.46 -27.30 -0.87
CA LEU A 359 8.38 -26.74 0.48
C LEU A 359 8.36 -25.22 0.46
N ALA A 360 9.21 -24.58 -0.35
CA ALA A 360 9.22 -23.13 -0.47
C ALA A 360 7.90 -22.58 -1.04
N TYR A 361 7.31 -23.22 -2.05
CA TYR A 361 5.98 -22.83 -2.56
C TYR A 361 4.86 -23.09 -1.55
N ARG A 362 4.90 -24.22 -0.83
CA ARG A 362 3.93 -24.49 0.25
C ARG A 362 4.00 -23.44 1.35
N ALA A 363 5.21 -23.03 1.75
CA ALA A 363 5.42 -21.97 2.74
C ALA A 363 4.82 -20.64 2.28
N ARG A 364 5.00 -20.26 0.99
CA ARG A 364 4.35 -19.06 0.44
C ARG A 364 2.83 -19.11 0.52
N HIS A 365 2.22 -20.25 0.18
CA HIS A 365 0.76 -20.42 0.32
C HIS A 365 0.27 -20.31 1.76
N ALA A 366 1.05 -20.81 2.74
CA ALA A 366 0.74 -20.60 4.15
C ALA A 366 0.81 -19.12 4.54
N VAL A 367 1.85 -18.40 4.10
CA VAL A 367 1.99 -16.95 4.30
C VAL A 367 0.82 -16.18 3.68
N TYR A 368 0.35 -16.56 2.50
CA TYR A 368 -0.84 -15.94 1.92
C TYR A 368 -2.09 -16.11 2.82
N LYS A 369 -2.31 -17.29 3.39
CA LYS A 369 -3.43 -17.49 4.35
C LYS A 369 -3.27 -16.65 5.61
N ILE A 370 -2.04 -16.48 6.11
CA ILE A 370 -1.77 -15.58 7.25
C ILE A 370 -2.11 -14.13 6.87
N ARG A 371 -1.71 -13.68 5.67
CA ARG A 371 -2.05 -12.35 5.15
C ARG A 371 -3.56 -12.13 5.04
N GLU A 372 -4.32 -13.14 4.63
CA GLU A 372 -5.79 -13.06 4.50
C GLU A 372 -6.40 -12.73 5.87
N ASN A 373 -5.96 -13.42 6.93
CA ASN A 373 -6.35 -13.13 8.31
C ASN A 373 -5.84 -11.77 8.81
N ALA A 374 -4.66 -11.34 8.36
CA ALA A 374 -4.08 -10.05 8.75
C ALA A 374 -4.92 -8.87 8.24
N GLN A 375 -5.44 -8.97 7.01
CA GLN A 375 -6.24 -7.92 6.36
C GLN A 375 -7.75 -8.06 6.64
N LYS A 376 -8.16 -9.16 7.29
CA LYS A 376 -9.56 -9.48 7.58
C LYS A 376 -10.34 -8.38 8.32
N PRO A 377 -9.81 -7.74 9.38
CA PRO A 377 -10.55 -6.68 10.08
C PRO A 377 -10.88 -5.48 9.19
N ILE A 378 -9.94 -5.14 8.29
CA ILE A 378 -10.11 -4.04 7.33
C ILE A 378 -11.16 -4.42 6.28
N LYS A 379 -11.14 -5.67 5.80
CA LYS A 379 -12.16 -6.19 4.87
C LYS A 379 -13.55 -6.23 5.51
N GLU A 380 -13.65 -6.62 6.78
CA GLU A 380 -14.93 -6.63 7.50
C GLU A 380 -15.50 -5.23 7.70
N LEU A 381 -14.66 -4.25 8.04
CA LEU A 381 -15.08 -2.84 8.08
C LEU A 381 -15.63 -2.39 6.71
N TYR A 382 -14.94 -2.74 5.61
CA TYR A 382 -15.45 -2.45 4.27
C TYR A 382 -16.80 -3.13 4.00
N ASN A 383 -16.93 -4.42 4.31
CA ASN A 383 -18.18 -5.15 4.09
C ASN A 383 -19.33 -4.57 4.94
N LEU A 384 -19.04 -4.15 6.17
CA LEU A 384 -19.98 -3.43 7.03
C LEU A 384 -20.42 -2.11 6.40
N TYR A 385 -19.49 -1.34 5.84
CA TYR A 385 -19.80 -0.10 5.12
C TYR A 385 -20.72 -0.36 3.92
N ILE A 386 -20.41 -1.37 3.09
CA ILE A 386 -21.25 -1.76 1.94
C ILE A 386 -22.64 -2.21 2.40
N ALA A 387 -22.73 -3.07 3.42
CA ALA A 387 -24.00 -3.58 3.96
C ALA A 387 -24.90 -2.46 4.52
N ASN A 388 -24.30 -1.33 4.92
CA ASN A 388 -25.01 -0.14 5.39
C ASN A 388 -25.24 0.90 4.28
N ASN A 389 -25.31 0.46 3.02
CA ASN A 389 -25.60 1.28 1.84
C ASN A 389 -24.59 2.42 1.64
N ASN A 390 -23.30 2.15 1.86
CA ASN A 390 -22.23 3.13 1.66
C ASN A 390 -22.41 4.42 2.50
N ASN A 391 -22.99 4.30 3.70
CA ASN A 391 -23.32 5.44 4.57
C ASN A 391 -22.57 5.35 5.91
N ILE A 392 -21.78 6.39 6.21
CA ILE A 392 -20.94 6.43 7.40
C ILE A 392 -21.73 6.50 8.71
N GLU A 393 -22.85 7.23 8.74
CA GLU A 393 -23.67 7.37 9.95
C GLU A 393 -24.36 6.04 10.29
N LYS A 394 -24.90 5.36 9.27
CA LYS A 394 -25.45 4.00 9.44
C LYS A 394 -24.38 2.99 9.86
N LEU A 395 -23.16 3.12 9.35
CA LEU A 395 -22.03 2.30 9.80
C LEU A 395 -21.72 2.53 11.28
N ILE A 396 -21.68 3.78 11.74
CA ILE A 396 -21.46 4.11 13.16
C ILE A 396 -22.55 3.50 14.04
N GLU A 397 -23.83 3.63 13.65
CA GLU A 397 -24.93 2.95 14.34
C GLU A 397 -24.74 1.43 14.40
N ALA A 398 -24.31 0.81 13.30
CA ALA A 398 -24.07 -0.63 13.22
C ALA A 398 -22.90 -1.08 14.12
N ILE A 399 -21.84 -0.27 14.25
CA ILE A 399 -20.72 -0.54 15.15
C ILE A 399 -21.21 -0.60 16.60
N VAL A 400 -21.99 0.39 17.02
CA VAL A 400 -22.56 0.46 18.38
C VAL A 400 -23.51 -0.70 18.64
N ARG A 401 -24.41 -1.02 17.70
CA ARG A 401 -25.36 -2.15 17.83
C ARG A 401 -24.68 -3.52 17.92
N ARG A 402 -23.50 -3.68 17.31
CA ARG A 402 -22.71 -4.92 17.36
C ARG A 402 -21.81 -5.01 18.58
N GLU A 403 -22.02 -4.13 19.56
CA GLU A 403 -21.23 -4.09 20.79
C GLU A 403 -19.72 -4.06 20.49
N ASN A 404 -19.33 -3.30 19.45
CA ASN A 404 -17.94 -2.99 19.13
C ASN A 404 -17.04 -4.19 18.76
N THR A 405 -17.61 -5.24 18.15
CA THR A 405 -16.85 -6.42 17.74
C THR A 405 -17.12 -6.81 16.28
N LEU A 406 -16.05 -7.07 15.53
CA LEU A 406 -16.12 -7.62 14.18
C LEU A 406 -16.40 -9.13 14.23
N GLY A 407 -17.29 -9.60 13.35
CA GLY A 407 -17.90 -10.92 13.47
C GLY A 407 -16.98 -12.06 13.07
N GLU A 408 -16.23 -11.91 11.97
CA GLU A 408 -15.39 -13.00 11.42
C GLU A 408 -14.00 -13.02 12.07
N SER A 409 -13.40 -11.85 12.33
CA SER A 409 -12.06 -11.72 12.90
C SER A 409 -12.04 -11.69 14.43
N GLY A 410 -13.14 -11.29 15.08
CA GLY A 410 -13.20 -11.08 16.54
C GLY A 410 -12.38 -9.86 17.01
N ASN A 411 -11.90 -9.03 16.09
CA ASN A 411 -11.22 -7.76 16.38
C ASN A 411 -12.23 -6.73 16.88
N ARG A 412 -11.81 -5.84 17.78
CA ARG A 412 -12.67 -4.75 18.26
C ARG A 412 -12.68 -3.57 17.30
N ILE A 413 -13.83 -2.92 17.23
CA ILE A 413 -14.07 -1.69 16.46
C ILE A 413 -14.86 -0.74 17.33
N ASP A 414 -14.46 0.53 17.41
CA ASP A 414 -15.15 1.50 18.25
C ASP A 414 -15.28 2.86 17.55
N TYR A 415 -16.26 3.63 18.01
CA TYR A 415 -16.53 5.00 17.59
C TYR A 415 -16.23 5.95 18.75
N PHE A 416 -15.45 6.98 18.44
CA PHE A 416 -15.07 8.03 19.39
C PHE A 416 -15.60 9.39 18.92
N GLU A 417 -16.05 10.19 19.88
CA GLU A 417 -16.62 11.50 19.60
C GLU A 417 -15.53 12.48 19.14
N LYS A 418 -14.35 12.40 19.78
CA LYS A 418 -13.24 13.31 19.56
C LYS A 418 -11.88 12.62 19.63
N ALA A 419 -10.90 13.23 19.00
CA ALA A 419 -9.48 12.96 19.17
C ALA A 419 -8.74 14.24 19.55
N SER A 420 -7.65 14.09 20.30
CA SER A 420 -6.65 15.13 20.49
C SER A 420 -5.25 14.58 20.22
N LEU A 421 -4.33 15.45 19.83
CA LEU A 421 -2.94 15.10 19.56
C LEU A 421 -2.09 15.57 20.73
N SER A 422 -1.39 14.66 21.40
CA SER A 422 -0.46 15.00 22.49
C SER A 422 0.92 15.39 21.94
N GLU A 423 1.74 16.08 22.73
CA GLU A 423 3.13 16.39 22.37
C GLU A 423 3.99 15.13 22.27
N SER A 424 3.71 14.11 23.10
CA SER A 424 4.42 12.83 23.22
C SER A 424 4.25 11.85 22.04
N TYR A 425 3.79 12.34 20.88
CA TYR A 425 3.46 11.53 19.71
C TYR A 425 2.33 10.51 19.91
N GLU A 426 1.28 10.93 20.60
CA GLU A 426 0.08 10.11 20.83
C GLU A 426 -1.18 10.79 20.31
N ILE A 427 -2.17 9.95 19.96
CA ILE A 427 -3.54 10.37 19.72
C ILE A 427 -4.38 9.87 20.89
N ILE A 428 -5.09 10.78 21.53
CA ILE A 428 -6.00 10.46 22.62
C ILE A 428 -7.42 10.48 22.06
N LEU A 429 -8.10 9.33 22.10
CA LEU A 429 -9.47 9.17 21.63
C LEU A 429 -10.43 9.27 22.81
N GLU A 430 -11.51 10.04 22.65
CA GLU A 430 -12.48 10.34 23.72
C GLU A 430 -13.89 9.89 23.34
N ARG A 431 -14.56 9.21 24.27
CA ARG A 431 -16.01 8.98 24.22
C ARG A 431 -16.62 8.81 25.62
N GLN A 432 -17.93 8.91 25.73
CA GLN A 432 -18.64 8.52 26.94
C GLN A 432 -18.65 6.99 27.13
N VAL A 433 -18.66 6.53 28.38
CA VAL A 433 -18.98 5.15 28.72
C VAL A 433 -20.45 4.90 28.38
N ARG A 434 -20.75 3.83 27.66
CA ARG A 434 -22.13 3.55 27.21
C ARG A 434 -22.93 2.86 28.31
N GLU A 435 -24.25 3.03 28.29
CA GLU A 435 -25.16 2.48 29.30
C GLU A 435 -25.00 0.96 29.50
N TYR A 436 -24.86 0.20 28.41
CA TYR A 436 -24.67 -1.25 28.48
C TYR A 436 -23.29 -1.68 29.04
N GLU A 437 -22.30 -0.79 29.05
CA GLU A 437 -20.99 -1.04 29.66
C GLU A 437 -21.04 -0.77 31.18
N GLN A 438 -21.88 0.17 31.62
CA GLN A 438 -22.11 0.52 33.03
C GLN A 438 -22.94 -0.54 33.76
N SER A 439 -23.83 -1.26 33.05
CA SER A 439 -24.73 -2.25 33.64
C SER A 439 -24.06 -3.56 34.09
N ILE A 440 -22.73 -3.68 33.98
CA ILE A 440 -21.96 -4.89 34.32
C ILE A 440 -20.95 -4.52 35.41
N GLU A 441 -21.00 -5.19 36.57
CA GLU A 441 -19.97 -5.05 37.62
C GLU A 441 -19.00 -6.26 37.60
N PRO A 442 -17.67 -6.04 37.55
CA PRO A 442 -16.98 -4.77 37.30
C PRO A 442 -17.21 -4.26 35.86
N ILE A 443 -17.13 -2.93 35.65
CA ILE A 443 -17.34 -2.28 34.35
C ILE A 443 -16.55 -3.01 33.26
N LYS A 444 -17.27 -3.54 32.28
CA LYS A 444 -16.66 -4.30 31.19
C LYS A 444 -16.65 -3.47 29.91
N LEU A 445 -15.61 -2.66 29.76
CA LEU A 445 -15.43 -1.83 28.58
C LEU A 445 -15.31 -2.67 27.29
N LYS A 446 -16.12 -2.33 26.30
CA LYS A 446 -16.04 -2.86 24.94
C LYS A 446 -15.41 -1.83 24.02
N THR A 447 -14.21 -1.35 24.34
CA THR A 447 -13.39 -0.47 23.48
C THR A 447 -12.16 -1.20 22.93
N LEU A 448 -11.33 -0.56 22.13
CA LEU A 448 -10.03 -1.10 21.67
C LEU A 448 -9.20 -1.65 22.85
N ARG A 449 -8.41 -2.71 22.65
CA ARG A 449 -7.60 -3.32 23.72
C ARG A 449 -6.18 -2.77 23.77
N GLU A 450 -5.66 -2.62 24.98
CA GLU A 450 -4.25 -2.31 25.24
C GLU A 450 -3.30 -3.31 24.56
N GLY A 451 -2.17 -2.79 24.09
CA GLY A 451 -1.14 -3.54 23.38
C GLY A 451 -1.51 -3.96 21.96
N LYS A 452 -2.73 -3.69 21.47
CA LYS A 452 -3.14 -4.04 20.10
C LYS A 452 -2.74 -2.96 19.09
N PRO A 453 -2.31 -3.36 17.87
CA PRO A 453 -2.16 -2.42 16.78
C PRO A 453 -3.56 -1.99 16.28
N VAL A 454 -3.68 -0.72 15.95
CA VAL A 454 -4.95 -0.10 15.58
C VAL A 454 -4.82 0.79 14.35
N LEU A 455 -5.88 0.82 13.57
CA LEU A 455 -6.12 1.81 12.51
C LEU A 455 -7.11 2.84 13.05
N ILE A 456 -6.68 4.09 13.12
CA ILE A 456 -7.52 5.23 13.48
C ILE A 456 -7.92 5.93 12.20
N ILE A 457 -9.23 6.11 11.99
CA ILE A 457 -9.82 6.70 10.79
C ILE A 457 -10.46 8.01 11.20
N PHE A 458 -9.94 9.11 10.64
CA PHE A 458 -10.39 10.45 10.91
C PHE A 458 -11.63 10.80 10.09
N ASN A 459 -12.41 11.76 10.57
CA ASN A 459 -13.61 12.19 9.86
C ASN A 459 -13.26 13.05 8.65
N ASP A 460 -13.78 12.71 7.48
CA ASP A 460 -13.77 13.60 6.32
C ASP A 460 -15.22 13.74 5.81
N PRO A 461 -15.83 14.93 5.94
CA PRO A 461 -17.25 15.11 5.63
C PRO A 461 -17.58 14.92 4.14
N TYR A 462 -16.58 14.88 3.26
CA TYR A 462 -16.79 14.73 1.81
C TYR A 462 -16.48 13.32 1.30
N VAL A 463 -15.95 12.44 2.15
CA VAL A 463 -15.55 11.08 1.78
C VAL A 463 -16.39 10.09 2.55
N ASN A 464 -17.23 9.31 1.89
CA ASN A 464 -18.10 8.33 2.57
C ASN A 464 -17.36 7.05 2.96
N ASN A 465 -16.43 6.56 2.12
CA ASN A 465 -15.72 5.31 2.37
C ASN A 465 -14.65 5.51 3.47
N PRO A 466 -14.80 4.90 4.66
CA PRO A 466 -13.87 5.11 5.77
C PRO A 466 -12.44 4.68 5.45
N LEU A 467 -12.26 3.68 4.57
CA LEU A 467 -10.94 3.15 4.23
C LEU A 467 -10.15 4.00 3.23
N LEU A 468 -10.77 5.06 2.71
CA LEU A 468 -10.15 6.05 1.85
C LEU A 468 -9.99 7.41 2.56
N ARG A 469 -10.33 7.50 3.85
CA ARG A 469 -10.13 8.72 4.64
C ARG A 469 -8.70 8.81 5.17
N LEU A 470 -8.35 10.00 5.66
CA LEU A 470 -7.14 10.20 6.45
C LEU A 470 -7.13 9.19 7.61
N SER A 471 -6.01 8.51 7.77
CA SER A 471 -5.88 7.45 8.77
C SER A 471 -4.49 7.41 9.37
N PHE A 472 -4.40 6.78 10.55
CA PHE A 472 -3.17 6.63 11.31
C PHE A 472 -3.04 5.19 11.83
N HIS A 473 -1.83 4.64 11.70
CA HIS A 473 -1.49 3.32 12.23
C HIS A 473 -0.69 3.48 13.52
N GLY A 474 -1.23 2.95 14.62
CA GLY A 474 -0.60 3.05 15.93
C GLY A 474 -0.80 1.81 16.78
N ARG A 475 -0.50 1.96 18.08
CA ARG A 475 -0.71 0.93 19.10
C ARG A 475 -1.42 1.56 20.29
N VAL A 476 -2.42 0.87 20.83
CA VAL A 476 -3.07 1.29 22.08
C VAL A 476 -2.10 1.01 23.23
N GLU A 477 -1.73 2.05 23.97
CA GLU A 477 -0.86 1.90 25.15
C GLU A 477 -1.69 1.79 26.43
N GLU A 478 -2.66 2.68 26.60
CA GLU A 478 -3.41 2.80 27.84
C GLU A 478 -4.88 3.17 27.59
N ILE A 479 -5.75 2.68 28.46
CA ILE A 479 -7.17 3.04 28.50
C ILE A 479 -7.52 3.58 29.89
N GLU A 480 -7.91 4.86 29.95
CA GLU A 480 -8.30 5.51 31.21
C GLU A 480 -9.81 5.72 31.25
N ILE A 481 -10.41 5.58 32.44
CA ILE A 481 -11.76 6.05 32.74
C ILE A 481 -11.65 7.24 33.68
N LYS A 482 -12.23 8.38 33.31
CA LYS A 482 -12.30 9.57 34.17
C LYS A 482 -13.74 9.93 34.49
N PRO A 483 -14.08 10.16 35.77
CA PRO A 483 -15.39 10.65 36.15
C PRO A 483 -15.69 12.00 35.51
N SER A 484 -16.92 12.18 35.02
CA SER A 484 -17.40 13.47 34.53
C SER A 484 -18.80 13.78 35.03
N ARG A 485 -19.12 15.07 35.15
CA ARG A 485 -20.47 15.52 35.54
C ARG A 485 -21.58 15.06 34.58
N LYS A 486 -21.21 14.67 33.36
CA LYS A 486 -22.13 14.17 32.31
C LYS A 486 -22.02 12.64 32.10
N GLY A 487 -21.50 11.91 33.08
CA GLY A 487 -21.19 10.49 32.98
C GLY A 487 -19.72 10.23 32.67
N ASP A 488 -19.22 9.07 33.08
CA ASP A 488 -17.81 8.71 32.94
C ASP A 488 -17.35 8.74 31.48
N LYS A 489 -16.11 9.17 31.27
CA LYS A 489 -15.47 9.25 29.96
C LYS A 489 -14.34 8.25 29.85
N ILE A 490 -14.17 7.71 28.66
CA ILE A 490 -13.07 6.83 28.29
C ILE A 490 -12.08 7.62 27.44
N TYR A 491 -10.81 7.49 27.79
CA TYR A 491 -9.67 7.99 27.03
C TYR A 491 -8.84 6.81 26.57
N VAL A 492 -8.62 6.68 25.26
CA VAL A 492 -7.77 5.64 24.68
C VAL A 492 -6.53 6.29 24.10
N HIS A 493 -5.37 5.96 24.65
CA HIS A 493 -4.08 6.49 24.24
C HIS A 493 -3.49 5.61 23.14
N VAL A 494 -3.27 6.20 21.96
CA VAL A 494 -2.72 5.52 20.79
C VAL A 494 -1.38 6.13 20.43
N ALA A 495 -0.29 5.40 20.66
CA ALA A 495 1.07 5.87 20.41
C ALA A 495 1.54 5.60 18.97
N ALA A 496 2.54 6.37 18.55
CA ALA A 496 3.31 6.19 17.32
C ALA A 496 4.63 5.42 17.58
N PRO A 497 4.64 4.08 17.58
CA PRO A 497 5.78 3.28 18.06
C PRO A 497 6.99 3.30 17.12
N ASN A 498 6.85 3.78 15.87
CA ASN A 498 7.91 3.71 14.86
C ASN A 498 8.02 4.99 14.01
N ILE A 499 9.15 5.13 13.31
CA ILE A 499 9.47 6.30 12.46
C ILE A 499 8.35 6.61 11.45
N PRO A 500 7.81 5.64 10.67
CA PRO A 500 6.66 5.90 9.80
C PRO A 500 5.44 6.48 10.51
N SER A 501 5.03 5.92 11.66
CA SER A 501 3.89 6.45 12.43
C SER A 501 4.15 7.86 12.98
N ARG A 502 5.38 8.17 13.39
CA ARG A 502 5.74 9.54 13.84
C ARG A 502 5.63 10.55 12.70
N LEU A 503 6.08 10.18 11.50
CA LEU A 503 5.90 11.01 10.30
C LEU A 503 4.43 11.25 9.98
N GLN A 504 3.59 10.21 10.05
CA GLN A 504 2.13 10.36 9.86
C GLN A 504 1.54 11.35 10.86
N LEU A 505 1.98 11.31 12.12
CA LEU A 505 1.49 12.24 13.14
C LEU A 505 1.94 13.68 12.86
N GLU A 506 3.18 13.89 12.42
CA GLU A 506 3.67 15.21 12.02
C GLU A 506 2.84 15.79 10.86
N ILE A 507 2.50 14.97 9.88
CA ILE A 507 1.63 15.36 8.76
C ILE A 507 0.21 15.66 9.25
N LEU A 508 -0.33 14.82 10.13
CA LEU A 508 -1.66 14.99 10.71
C LEU A 508 -1.75 16.32 11.47
N ARG A 509 -0.79 16.63 12.35
CA ARG A 509 -0.73 17.89 13.12
C ARG A 509 -0.87 19.12 12.21
N ARG A 510 -0.18 19.13 11.07
CA ARG A 510 -0.21 20.22 10.09
C ARG A 510 -1.52 20.27 9.29
N THR A 511 -2.13 19.12 9.05
CA THR A 511 -3.40 19.01 8.31
C THR A 511 -4.57 19.48 9.16
N VAL A 512 -4.64 19.06 10.43
CA VAL A 512 -5.78 19.33 11.32
C VAL A 512 -5.74 20.70 11.99
N SER A 513 -4.58 21.37 12.05
CA SER A 513 -4.47 22.73 12.60
C SER A 513 -5.34 23.76 11.88
N HIS A 514 -5.82 23.45 10.68
CA HIS A 514 -6.68 24.31 9.87
C HIS A 514 -8.14 23.83 9.82
N ASN A 515 -8.40 22.58 10.20
CA ASN A 515 -9.74 22.04 10.26
C ASN A 515 -9.84 20.99 11.38
N LEU A 516 -10.27 21.43 12.56
CA LEU A 516 -10.43 20.57 13.72
C LEU A 516 -11.55 19.52 13.54
N GLN A 517 -12.42 19.67 12.55
CA GLN A 517 -13.49 18.70 12.25
C GLN A 517 -12.94 17.31 11.87
N TYR A 518 -11.69 17.22 11.40
CA TYR A 518 -11.02 15.92 11.18
C TYR A 518 -10.86 15.11 12.46
N LEU A 519 -10.77 15.79 13.61
CA LEU A 519 -10.59 15.19 14.93
C LEU A 519 -11.92 14.87 15.63
N GLU A 520 -13.05 14.95 14.94
CA GLU A 520 -14.37 14.55 15.44
C GLU A 520 -14.80 13.23 14.78
N LYS A 521 -15.75 12.49 15.37
CA LYS A 521 -16.37 11.30 14.77
C LYS A 521 -15.35 10.25 14.26
N ILE A 522 -14.50 9.78 15.15
CA ILE A 522 -13.37 8.92 14.82
C ILE A 522 -13.77 7.45 14.89
N ILE A 523 -13.29 6.65 13.94
CA ILE A 523 -13.45 5.18 13.99
C ILE A 523 -12.09 4.57 14.31
N GLY A 524 -12.02 3.81 15.39
CA GLY A 524 -10.86 3.00 15.73
C GLY A 524 -11.12 1.53 15.43
N VAL A 525 -10.17 0.86 14.77
CA VAL A 525 -10.28 -0.57 14.44
C VAL A 525 -9.01 -1.29 14.88
N GLU A 526 -9.15 -2.35 15.67
CA GLU A 526 -8.04 -3.27 15.92
C GLU A 526 -7.69 -3.99 14.63
N ILE A 527 -6.43 -3.91 14.23
CA ILE A 527 -5.91 -4.61 13.06
C ILE A 527 -4.98 -5.74 13.49
N ASN A 528 -4.65 -6.62 12.56
CA ASN A 528 -3.67 -7.67 12.76
C ASN A 528 -2.34 -7.23 12.10
N VAL A 529 -1.22 -7.73 12.60
CA VAL A 529 0.10 -7.39 12.03
C VAL A 529 0.29 -8.11 10.71
N ASP A 530 0.58 -7.37 9.64
CA ASP A 530 0.91 -7.91 8.33
C ASP A 530 2.44 -7.92 8.11
N LEU A 531 3.07 -9.08 8.36
CA LEU A 531 4.50 -9.31 8.12
C LEU A 531 4.80 -10.01 6.79
N THR A 532 3.79 -10.20 5.94
CA THR A 532 3.85 -11.01 4.71
C THR A 532 5.12 -10.79 3.92
N GLN A 533 5.51 -9.53 3.75
CA GLN A 533 6.58 -9.17 2.84
C GLN A 533 7.96 -9.50 3.39
N LEU A 534 8.14 -9.43 4.71
CA LEU A 534 9.36 -9.93 5.37
C LEU A 534 9.41 -11.46 5.31
N GLU A 535 8.28 -12.13 5.51
CA GLU A 535 8.19 -13.60 5.45
C GLU A 535 8.47 -14.13 4.05
N LEU A 536 7.88 -13.53 3.01
CA LEU A 536 8.14 -13.90 1.62
C LEU A 536 9.60 -13.64 1.22
N GLN A 537 10.20 -12.52 1.67
CA GLN A 537 11.62 -12.23 1.46
C GLN A 537 12.52 -13.29 2.11
N ALA A 538 12.23 -13.68 3.35
CA ALA A 538 12.95 -14.73 4.04
C ALA A 538 12.86 -16.07 3.28
N ILE A 539 11.67 -16.42 2.79
CA ILE A 539 11.46 -17.62 1.96
C ILE A 539 12.22 -17.52 0.63
N ASP A 540 12.21 -16.38 -0.06
CA ASP A 540 12.97 -16.19 -1.31
C ASP A 540 14.48 -16.31 -1.09
N ALA A 541 15.02 -15.59 -0.11
CA ALA A 541 16.44 -15.59 0.21
C ALA A 541 16.92 -16.99 0.57
N PHE A 542 16.17 -17.71 1.42
CA PHE A 542 16.46 -19.10 1.76
C PHE A 542 16.41 -20.00 0.52
N HIS A 543 15.33 -19.93 -0.26
CA HIS A 543 15.11 -20.79 -1.42
C HIS A 543 16.20 -20.63 -2.49
N ARG A 544 16.50 -19.39 -2.90
CA ARG A 544 17.55 -19.11 -3.89
C ARG A 544 18.94 -19.41 -3.34
N GLY A 545 19.21 -19.05 -2.08
CA GLY A 545 20.48 -19.30 -1.41
C GLY A 545 20.82 -20.78 -1.31
N SER A 546 19.89 -21.61 -0.83
CA SER A 546 20.08 -23.06 -0.69
C SER A 546 20.28 -23.75 -2.04
N ARG A 547 19.52 -23.40 -3.08
CA ARG A 547 19.74 -23.91 -4.45
C ARG A 547 21.10 -23.49 -5.01
N GLY A 548 21.54 -22.27 -4.72
CA GLY A 548 22.87 -21.77 -5.10
C GLY A 548 24.00 -22.59 -4.48
N ILE A 549 23.86 -22.99 -3.21
CA ILE A 549 24.84 -23.84 -2.53
C ILE A 549 24.81 -25.28 -3.06
N ALA A 550 23.61 -25.85 -3.28
CA ALA A 550 23.46 -27.22 -3.79
C ALA A 550 24.09 -27.42 -5.18
N LYS A 551 24.11 -26.38 -6.03
CA LYS A 551 24.78 -26.43 -7.35
C LYS A 551 26.30 -26.39 -7.29
N ARG A 552 26.89 -25.98 -6.15
CA ARG A 552 28.34 -25.93 -5.91
C ARG A 552 28.71 -27.18 -5.09
N ASN A 553 28.81 -28.33 -5.77
CA ASN A 553 28.87 -29.70 -5.21
C ASN A 553 29.78 -29.93 -3.98
N ASP A 554 30.83 -29.14 -3.76
CA ASP A 554 31.79 -29.37 -2.66
C ASP A 554 31.30 -28.94 -1.26
N LYS A 555 30.20 -28.19 -1.13
CA LYS A 555 29.71 -27.69 0.19
C LYS A 555 28.50 -28.42 0.76
N LEU A 556 27.93 -29.40 0.04
CA LEU A 556 26.79 -30.21 0.52
C LEU A 556 27.14 -31.03 1.78
N LYS A 557 28.39 -31.54 1.88
CA LYS A 557 28.89 -32.25 3.07
C LYS A 557 28.99 -31.34 4.31
N ILE A 558 29.32 -30.06 4.11
CA ILE A 558 29.39 -29.07 5.19
C ILE A 558 27.98 -28.70 5.64
N LEU A 559 27.06 -28.45 4.69
CA LEU A 559 25.69 -28.07 5.03
C LEU A 559 24.94 -29.19 5.77
N ALA A 560 25.14 -30.45 5.38
CA ALA A 560 24.59 -31.62 6.07
C ALA A 560 25.12 -31.77 7.51
N LYS A 561 26.40 -31.47 7.74
CA LYS A 561 27.00 -31.41 9.09
C LYS A 561 26.43 -30.26 9.92
N THR A 562 26.30 -29.06 9.34
CA THR A 562 25.75 -27.88 10.01
C THR A 562 24.25 -28.03 10.31
N THR A 563 23.48 -28.64 9.41
CA THR A 563 22.05 -28.91 9.65
C THR A 563 21.82 -29.98 10.70
N LYS A 564 22.67 -31.01 10.80
CA LYS A 564 22.65 -31.95 11.95
C LYS A 564 22.91 -31.24 13.28
N LYS A 565 23.80 -30.23 13.29
CA LYS A 565 24.09 -29.41 14.48
C LYS A 565 22.92 -28.48 14.82
N ILE A 566 22.37 -27.77 13.84
CA ILE A 566 21.19 -26.89 14.01
C ILE A 566 19.96 -27.70 14.44
N ARG A 567 19.73 -28.90 13.89
CA ARG A 567 18.62 -29.80 14.29
C ARG A 567 18.76 -30.27 15.75
N LYS A 568 19.99 -30.34 16.28
CA LYS A 568 20.27 -30.71 17.66
C LYS A 568 20.19 -29.52 18.63
N GLU A 569 20.58 -28.32 18.19
CA GLU A 569 20.56 -27.09 18.99
C GLU A 569 19.20 -26.37 18.99
N TYR A 570 18.43 -26.43 17.89
CA TYR A 570 17.22 -25.62 17.68
C TYR A 570 15.98 -26.48 17.42
N LYS A 571 15.78 -27.52 18.24
CA LYS A 571 14.64 -28.46 18.15
C LYS A 571 13.26 -27.78 18.15
N GLU A 572 13.19 -26.53 18.62
CA GLU A 572 11.97 -25.72 18.72
C GLU A 572 11.79 -24.69 17.59
N ALA A 573 12.79 -24.46 16.73
CA ALA A 573 12.66 -23.51 15.63
C ALA A 573 11.97 -24.18 14.43
N MET A 574 10.65 -24.05 14.35
CA MET A 574 9.74 -24.63 13.33
C MET A 574 10.20 -24.42 11.87
N PHE A 575 10.88 -23.29 11.58
CA PHE A 575 11.47 -23.01 10.27
C PHE A 575 12.68 -23.90 9.94
N SER A 576 13.51 -24.25 10.92
CA SER A 576 14.69 -25.08 10.68
C SER A 576 14.31 -26.52 10.31
N VAL A 577 13.26 -27.08 10.95
CA VAL A 577 12.78 -28.46 10.76
C VAL A 577 12.10 -28.64 9.40
N LEU A 578 11.25 -27.70 8.99
CA LEU A 578 10.54 -27.73 7.69
C LEU A 578 11.51 -27.82 6.50
N PHE A 579 12.67 -27.18 6.58
CA PHE A 579 13.61 -27.10 5.47
C PHE A 579 14.82 -28.03 5.59
N THR A 580 15.16 -28.52 6.80
CA THR A 580 16.23 -29.51 6.98
C THR A 580 15.88 -30.86 6.39
N GLU A 581 14.63 -31.31 6.49
CA GLU A 581 14.21 -32.58 5.90
C GLU A 581 14.25 -32.56 4.37
N GLY A 582 13.93 -31.40 3.77
CA GLY A 582 14.04 -31.18 2.32
C GLY A 582 15.47 -31.16 1.77
N LEU A 583 16.43 -30.74 2.59
CA LEU A 583 17.86 -30.70 2.25
C LEU A 583 18.55 -32.06 2.41
N LEU A 584 18.05 -32.91 3.32
CA LEU A 584 18.66 -34.21 3.64
C LEU A 584 18.12 -35.36 2.76
N LYS A 585 16.87 -35.28 2.29
CA LYS A 585 16.26 -36.28 1.40
C LYS A 585 16.55 -36.02 -0.07
N GLY A 586 17.83 -35.90 -0.43
CA GLY A 586 18.26 -35.75 -1.82
C GLY A 586 18.00 -36.97 -2.71
N GLU A 587 16.80 -37.54 -2.69
CA GLU A 587 16.43 -38.71 -3.49
C GLU A 587 15.00 -38.63 -4.04
N ASN A 588 14.87 -39.11 -5.28
CA ASN A 588 13.67 -39.28 -6.06
C ASN A 588 12.67 -40.19 -5.35
N GLU A 589 11.63 -39.64 -4.73
CA GLU A 589 10.39 -40.39 -4.53
C GLU A 589 9.20 -39.52 -4.89
N SER A 590 8.39 -40.04 -5.81
CA SER A 590 7.16 -39.46 -6.32
C SER A 590 6.13 -39.29 -5.22
N TRP A 591 5.71 -38.04 -5.01
CA TRP A 591 4.43 -37.65 -4.42
C TRP A 591 3.74 -36.67 -5.36
#